data_AF-A0A967JU63-F1
#
_entry.id   AF-A0A967JU63-F1
#
_cell.length_a   1.000
_cell.length_b   1.000
_cell.length_c   1.000
_cell.angle_alpha   90.00
_cell.angle_beta   90.00
_cell.angle_gamma   90.00
#
_symmetry.space_group_name_H-M   'P 1'
#
loop_
_entity.id
_entity.type
_entity.pdbx_description
1 polymer ?
#
loop_
_entity_poly.entity_id
_entity_poly.type
_entity_poly.pdbx_seq_one_letter_code
_entity_poly.pdbx_strand_id
1 'polypeptide(L)'
;QGGGDLGARMTRLLRRAPPGPTLILGADIPDATPAQVARAIAALRGADGVIGPARDGGYWCLGLRHGARLTPDALDGVRWSTCHARADTLERLRGLRIARAATLSDIDT
;
A
#
# COMPACT_ATOMS: atom_id res chain seq x y z
N GLN A 1 -11.71 4.13 12.61
CA GLN A 1 -12.11 4.31 11.20
C GLN A 1 -12.83 5.66 11.08
N GLY A 2 -12.30 6.62 10.32
CA GLY A 2 -12.94 7.94 10.14
C GLY A 2 -13.79 7.99 8.85
N GLY A 3 -14.62 9.02 8.69
CA GLY A 3 -15.36 9.28 7.46
C GLY A 3 -14.45 9.51 6.23
N GLY A 4 -15.00 9.24 5.05
CA GLY A 4 -14.29 9.24 3.76
C GLY A 4 -14.20 7.83 3.14
N ASP A 5 -13.86 7.80 1.84
CA ASP A 5 -13.60 6.57 1.09
C ASP A 5 -12.31 5.86 1.57
N LEU A 6 -11.99 4.71 0.99
CA LEU A 6 -10.83 3.92 1.40
C LEU A 6 -9.51 4.70 1.22
N GLY A 7 -9.38 5.47 0.15
CA GLY A 7 -8.20 6.29 -0.15
C GLY A 7 -7.96 7.37 0.90
N ALA A 8 -9.01 8.08 1.31
CA ALA A 8 -8.92 9.09 2.37
C ALA A 8 -8.52 8.46 3.72
N ARG A 9 -8.99 7.24 4.01
CA ARG A 9 -8.63 6.51 5.23
C ARG A 9 -7.16 6.07 5.20
N MET A 10 -6.70 5.46 4.11
CA MET A 10 -5.32 5.00 3.94
C MET A 10 -4.33 6.17 3.97
N THR A 11 -4.61 7.24 3.23
CA THR A 11 -3.78 8.44 3.21
C THR A 11 -3.66 9.05 4.61
N ARG A 12 -4.75 9.08 5.38
CA ARG A 12 -4.74 9.58 6.76
C ARG A 12 -3.89 8.71 7.69
N LEU A 13 -3.97 7.38 7.55
CA LEU A 13 -3.15 6.45 8.33
C LEU A 13 -1.66 6.64 8.02
N LEU A 14 -1.31 6.68 6.74
CA LEU A 14 0.08 6.87 6.29
C LEU A 14 0.65 8.22 6.76
N ARG A 15 -0.15 9.29 6.74
CA ARG A 15 0.27 10.62 7.21
C ARG A 15 0.38 10.75 8.73
N ARG A 16 -0.38 9.96 9.50
CA ARG A 16 -0.41 10.00 10.98
C ARG A 16 0.45 8.92 11.62
N ALA A 17 1.09 8.08 10.82
CA ALA A 17 1.89 7.00 11.35
C ALA A 17 3.08 7.54 12.17
N PRO A 18 3.46 6.84 13.26
CA PRO A 18 4.60 7.23 14.07
C PRO A 18 5.91 7.21 13.26
N PRO A 19 6.98 7.83 13.76
CA PRO A 19 8.29 7.77 13.11
C PRO A 19 8.72 6.33 12.78
N GLY A 20 8.96 6.07 11.49
CA GLY A 20 9.33 4.74 10.99
C GLY A 20 8.64 4.36 9.67
N PRO A 21 9.11 3.29 9.01
CA PRO A 21 8.42 2.72 7.85
C PRO A 21 7.03 2.23 8.26
N THR A 22 6.03 2.56 7.45
CA THR A 22 4.63 2.17 7.69
C THR A 22 4.16 1.27 6.57
N LEU A 23 3.47 0.20 6.93
CA LEU A 23 2.86 -0.74 5.98
C LEU A 23 1.38 -0.89 6.32
N ILE A 24 0.51 -0.69 5.33
CA ILE A 24 -0.90 -1.06 5.39
C ILE A 24 -1.04 -2.40 4.69
N LEU A 25 -1.60 -3.36 5.40
CA LEU A 25 -1.96 -4.67 4.87
C LEU A 25 -3.46 -4.68 4.57
N GLY A 26 -3.85 -5.34 3.49
CA GLY A 26 -5.24 -5.76 3.30
C GLY A 26 -5.67 -6.70 4.44
N ALA A 27 -6.96 -6.75 4.73
CA ALA A 27 -7.47 -7.61 5.80
C ALA A 27 -7.50 -9.09 5.38
N ASP A 28 -7.48 -9.38 4.08
CA ASP A 28 -7.81 -10.71 3.52
C ASP A 28 -6.60 -11.46 2.95
N ILE A 29 -5.47 -11.40 3.65
CA ILE A 29 -4.20 -11.97 3.16
C ILE A 29 -3.68 -13.02 4.14
N PRO A 30 -4.37 -14.16 4.29
CA PRO A 30 -3.96 -15.22 5.21
C PRO A 30 -2.59 -15.83 4.83
N ASP A 31 -2.21 -15.74 3.55
CA ASP A 31 -0.90 -16.20 3.05
C ASP A 31 0.26 -15.24 3.38
N ALA A 32 -0.02 -14.06 3.96
CA ALA A 32 1.02 -13.12 4.37
C ALA A 32 1.83 -13.67 5.55
N THR A 33 3.04 -14.14 5.25
CA THR A 33 4.00 -14.57 6.26
C THR A 33 4.73 -13.38 6.88
N PRO A 34 5.18 -13.49 8.15
CA PRO A 34 6.05 -12.47 8.76
C PRO A 34 7.31 -12.17 7.94
N ALA A 35 7.85 -13.17 7.24
CA ALA A 35 9.01 -13.01 6.36
C ALA A 35 8.70 -12.10 5.16
N GLN A 36 7.51 -12.19 4.57
CA GLN A 36 7.09 -11.32 3.46
C GLN A 36 6.86 -9.88 3.93
N VAL A 37 6.24 -9.70 5.10
CA VAL A 37 6.08 -8.38 5.73
C VAL A 37 7.46 -7.75 6.01
N ALA A 38 8.39 -8.51 6.59
CA ALA A 38 9.75 -8.04 6.85
C ALA A 38 10.49 -7.63 5.56
N ARG A 39 10.33 -8.40 4.47
CA ARG A 39 10.89 -8.06 3.16
C ARG A 39 10.27 -6.79 2.57
N ALA A 40 8.96 -6.62 2.68
CA ALA A 40 8.28 -5.39 2.22
C ALA A 40 8.79 -4.16 2.98
N ILE A 41 8.94 -4.27 4.31
CA ILE A 41 9.52 -3.19 5.13
C ILE A 41 10.98 -2.94 4.76
N ALA A 42 11.78 -3.98 4.53
CA ALA A 42 13.17 -3.83 4.12
C ALA A 42 13.32 -3.10 2.78
N ALA A 43 12.38 -3.30 1.84
CA ALA A 43 12.37 -2.59 0.55
C ALA A 43 12.25 -1.06 0.70
N LEU A 44 11.60 -0.57 1.77
CA LEU A 44 11.49 0.86 2.07
C LEU A 44 12.84 1.51 2.44
N ARG A 45 13.91 0.72 2.65
CA ARG A 45 15.26 1.26 2.85
C ARG A 45 15.81 1.96 1.60
N GLY A 46 15.45 1.50 0.40
CA GLY A 46 15.92 2.09 -0.88
C GLY A 46 14.86 2.87 -1.67
N ALA A 47 13.62 2.87 -1.19
CA ALA A 47 12.46 3.39 -1.90
C ALA A 47 11.62 4.31 -1.00
N ASP A 48 10.80 5.15 -1.63
CA ASP A 48 9.85 6.03 -0.93
C ASP A 48 8.58 5.26 -0.53
N GLY A 49 8.24 4.22 -1.29
CA GLY A 49 7.13 3.33 -1.02
C GLY A 49 7.36 1.90 -1.46
N VAL A 50 6.46 1.01 -1.06
CA VAL A 50 6.43 -0.39 -1.47
C VAL A 50 5.00 -0.82 -1.78
N ILE A 51 4.80 -1.58 -2.86
CA ILE A 51 3.53 -2.25 -3.16
C ILE A 51 3.76 -3.75 -3.28
N GLY A 52 2.97 -4.53 -2.55
CA GLY A 52 2.87 -5.97 -2.70
C GLY A 52 1.68 -6.34 -3.58
N PRO A 53 1.87 -6.67 -4.86
CA PRO A 53 0.77 -6.99 -5.77
C PRO A 53 0.05 -8.28 -5.35
N ALA A 54 -1.27 -8.32 -5.54
CA ALA A 54 -2.09 -9.51 -5.41
C ALA A 54 -2.40 -10.10 -6.80
N ARG A 55 -2.80 -11.38 -6.85
CA ARG A 55 -3.04 -12.12 -8.12
C ARG A 55 -4.30 -11.68 -8.87
N ASP A 56 -5.29 -11.17 -8.15
CA ASP A 56 -6.57 -10.61 -8.65
C ASP A 56 -6.40 -9.26 -9.41
N GLY A 57 -5.19 -8.69 -9.36
CA GLY A 57 -4.87 -7.38 -9.96
C GLY A 57 -4.80 -6.24 -8.93
N GLY A 58 -5.26 -6.48 -7.70
CA GLY A 58 -5.11 -5.58 -6.57
C GLY A 58 -3.70 -5.62 -5.95
N TYR A 59 -3.64 -5.29 -4.66
CA TYR A 59 -2.42 -5.39 -3.88
C TYR A 59 -2.74 -5.76 -2.43
N TRP A 60 -1.90 -6.62 -1.87
CA TRP A 60 -2.00 -7.10 -0.49
C TRP A 60 -1.31 -6.14 0.49
N CYS A 61 -0.36 -5.31 0.03
CA CYS A 61 0.17 -4.25 0.87
C CYS A 61 0.55 -2.98 0.11
N LEU A 62 0.43 -1.86 0.83
CA LEU A 62 0.99 -0.56 0.45
C LEU A 62 1.74 -0.01 1.65
N GLY A 63 3.02 0.33 1.47
CA GLY A 63 3.83 0.92 2.51
C GLY A 63 4.56 2.16 2.03
N LEU A 64 4.91 3.01 3.00
CA LEU A 64 5.67 4.23 2.77
C LEU A 64 6.80 4.37 3.77
N ARG A 65 7.90 4.93 3.28
CA ARG A 65 9.02 5.37 4.10
C ARG A 65 8.58 6.56 4.95
N HIS A 66 9.14 6.64 6.17
CA HIS A 66 8.95 7.80 7.03
C HIS A 66 9.34 9.11 6.32
N GLY A 67 8.49 10.13 6.43
CA GLY A 67 8.73 11.44 5.82
C GLY A 67 8.37 11.53 4.33
N ALA A 68 7.88 10.45 3.70
CA ALA A 68 7.25 10.53 2.38
C ALA A 68 6.06 11.50 2.46
N ARG A 69 6.17 12.65 1.78
CA ARG A 69 5.14 13.69 1.80
C ARG A 69 4.00 13.28 0.87
N LEU A 70 2.96 12.68 1.45
CA LEU A 70 1.68 12.50 0.76
C LEU A 70 0.81 13.74 0.90
N THR A 71 0.21 14.16 -0.20
CA THR A 71 -0.92 15.10 -0.17
C THR A 71 -2.16 14.41 0.40
N PRO A 72 -3.14 15.15 0.96
CA PRO A 72 -4.37 14.55 1.50
C PRO A 72 -5.19 13.74 0.49
N ASP A 73 -5.04 14.04 -0.80
CA ASP A 73 -5.71 13.47 -1.97
C ASP A 73 -4.82 12.46 -2.72
N ALA A 74 -3.70 12.04 -2.14
CA ALA A 74 -2.70 11.20 -2.82
C ALA A 74 -3.22 9.83 -3.29
N LEU A 75 -4.40 9.40 -2.86
CA LEU A 75 -5.06 8.17 -3.30
C LEU A 75 -6.51 8.41 -3.75
N ASP A 76 -6.87 9.66 -4.05
CA ASP A 76 -8.22 10.00 -4.49
C ASP A 76 -8.52 9.41 -5.88
N GLY A 77 -9.78 9.04 -6.14
CA GLY A 77 -10.20 8.45 -7.43
C GLY A 77 -9.59 7.08 -7.77
N VAL A 78 -8.90 6.42 -6.84
CA VAL A 78 -8.50 5.02 -7.00
C VAL A 78 -9.75 4.15 -6.98
N ARG A 79 -9.90 3.28 -7.98
CA ARG A 79 -11.03 2.33 -8.06
C ARG A 79 -10.77 1.14 -7.15
N TRP A 80 -11.03 1.33 -5.86
CA TRP A 80 -10.91 0.31 -4.80
C TRP A 80 -11.71 -0.96 -5.10
N SER A 81 -11.25 -2.10 -4.58
CA SER A 81 -11.90 -3.41 -4.77
C SER A 81 -12.11 -3.82 -6.23
N THR A 82 -11.22 -3.35 -7.12
CA THR A 82 -11.17 -3.77 -8.53
C THR A 82 -9.74 -4.14 -8.91
N CYS A 83 -9.57 -4.86 -10.01
CA CYS A 83 -8.26 -5.16 -10.60
C CYS A 83 -7.47 -3.90 -11.03
N HIS A 84 -8.12 -2.72 -11.03
CA HIS A 84 -7.48 -1.45 -11.34
C HIS A 84 -6.85 -0.76 -10.14
N ALA A 85 -7.21 -1.14 -8.90
CA ALA A 85 -6.77 -0.44 -7.69
C ALA A 85 -5.25 -0.26 -7.60
N ARG A 86 -4.49 -1.29 -8.00
CA ARG A 86 -3.02 -1.25 -8.06
C ARG A 86 -2.50 -0.25 -9.08
N ALA A 87 -3.04 -0.29 -10.29
CA ALA A 87 -2.60 0.58 -11.38
C ALA A 87 -2.90 2.04 -11.05
N ASP A 88 -4.12 2.31 -10.57
CA ASP A 88 -4.54 3.66 -10.17
C ASP A 88 -3.67 4.20 -9.03
N THR A 89 -3.33 3.36 -8.04
CA THR A 89 -2.46 3.74 -6.93
C THR A 89 -1.03 4.06 -7.40
N LEU A 90 -0.46 3.26 -8.31
CA LEU A 90 0.85 3.52 -8.89
C LEU A 90 0.88 4.83 -9.69
N GLU A 91 -0.17 5.12 -10.45
CA GLU A 91 -0.28 6.39 -11.19
C GLU A 91 -0.32 7.59 -10.23
N ARG A 92 -1.12 7.49 -9.15
CA ARG A 92 -1.18 8.54 -8.14
C ARG A 92 0.15 8.76 -7.42
N LEU A 93 0.95 7.72 -7.26
CA LEU A 93 2.24 7.76 -6.59
C LEU A 93 3.44 7.86 -7.55
N ARG A 94 3.23 8.18 -8.83
CA ARG A 94 4.29 8.21 -9.86
C ARG A 94 5.49 9.11 -9.57
N GLY A 95 5.34 10.10 -8.69
CA GLY A 95 6.42 10.98 -8.23
C GLY A 95 7.31 10.38 -7.14
N LEU A 96 6.96 9.20 -6.62
CA LEU A 96 7.69 8.46 -5.59
C LEU A 96 8.38 7.25 -6.20
N ARG A 97 9.54 6.89 -5.66
CA ARG A 97 10.19 5.61 -6.01
C ARG A 97 9.46 4.48 -5.28
N ILE A 98 8.64 3.73 -5.99
CA ILE A 98 7.89 2.60 -5.42
C ILE A 98 8.61 1.27 -5.74
N ALA A 99 9.03 0.56 -4.69
CA ALA A 99 9.53 -0.81 -4.80
C ALA A 99 8.37 -1.81 -4.91
N ARG A 100 8.63 -2.98 -5.50
CA ARG A 100 7.67 -4.08 -5.56
C ARG A 100 8.08 -5.18 -4.59
N ALA A 101 7.16 -5.57 -3.71
CA ALA A 101 7.31 -6.76 -2.88
C ALA A 101 6.88 -8.02 -3.66
N ALA A 102 7.02 -9.19 -3.03
CA ALA A 102 6.56 -10.46 -3.61
C ALA A 102 5.05 -10.42 -3.91
N THR A 103 4.62 -11.09 -4.98
CA THR A 103 3.20 -11.24 -5.31
C THR A 103 2.59 -12.34 -4.45
N LEU A 104 1.48 -12.06 -3.78
CA LEU A 104 0.72 -13.06 -2.99
C LEU A 104 -0.65 -13.33 -3.64
N SER A 105 -1.24 -14.48 -3.31
CA SER A 105 -2.64 -14.73 -3.61
C SER A 105 -3.50 -14.03 -2.55
N ASP A 106 -4.57 -13.37 -2.99
CA ASP A 106 -5.66 -12.95 -2.10
C ASP A 106 -6.65 -14.12 -2.02
N ILE A 107 -7.25 -14.37 -0.85
CA ILE A 107 -8.28 -15.42 -0.72
C ILE A 107 -9.66 -14.77 -0.89
N ASP A 108 -10.11 -14.66 -2.13
CA ASP A 108 -11.54 -14.66 -2.43
C ASP A 108 -11.92 -16.11 -2.79
N THR A 109 -12.42 -16.89 -1.83
CA THR A 109 -13.08 -18.17 -2.10
C THR A 109 -14.29 -18.33 -1.20
#